data_AF-A0A7R9LNA8-F1
#
_entry.id   AF-A0A7R9LNA8-F1
#
_cell.length_a   1.000
_cell.length_b   1.000
_cell.length_c   1.000
_cell.angle_alpha   90.00
_cell.angle_beta   90.00
_cell.angle_gamma   90.00
#
_symmetry.space_group_name_H-M   'P 1'
#
loop_
_entity.id
_entity.type
_entity.pdbx_description
1 polymer ?
#
loop_
_entity_poly.entity_id
_entity_poly.type
_entity_poly.pdbx_seq_one_letter_code
_entity_poly.pdbx_strand_id
1 'polypeptide(L)'
;MIANMSEITNENFEQMFPIIRDHIKHSSFIALDTEMTGLVYNKTCTPSLFDTLDKRYDKQRQSATNFIVCQMGLSLYSKNQNSNSYHTKTYTFYLCPRSLQYRKPTFAMDLSAIEFLAYNHFEFDKFAKNGINYLNEIEEQNLRDNFDDYMDIDFIECPFNYENSSHQLSEWLSNRLVDKNSGNQCVLKCRPTVNPLLNYAFLREFRKNFTTVWVEEINDRFVAKPIDANQRTQLLKAEHFEKERVIDRMVGFSRVFQCLVDARRPIVGHNMIMDLLLIYHHFYQPLPNKLKAFKTSLHSLFPYIFDTKCVIFNEKKDLSELSHIFKNSSLGDIYTKLLDDEIVNSYTNLPKIEQLDDQNHKAIEKYSPHNAGFDAFATAF
;
A
#
# COMPACT_ATOMS: atom_id res chain seq x y z
N MET A 1 6.95 -15.90 21.05
CA MET A 1 6.16 -14.68 20.80
C MET A 1 5.39 -14.85 19.49
N ILE A 2 4.11 -14.48 19.46
CA ILE A 2 3.22 -14.61 18.30
C ILE A 2 3.09 -13.22 17.66
N ALA A 3 3.00 -13.09 16.33
CA ALA A 3 2.84 -11.81 15.63
C ALA A 3 1.39 -11.57 15.18
N ASN A 4 0.63 -10.68 15.83
CA ASN A 4 -0.72 -10.31 15.42
C ASN A 4 -0.66 -9.27 14.30
N MET A 5 -0.80 -9.74 13.06
CA MET A 5 -0.68 -8.94 11.84
C MET A 5 -2.04 -8.71 11.21
N SER A 6 -2.34 -7.45 10.89
CA SER A 6 -3.55 -7.08 10.16
C SER A 6 -3.24 -6.93 8.66
N GLU A 7 -3.87 -7.77 7.85
CA GLU A 7 -3.79 -7.67 6.40
C GLU A 7 -4.69 -6.53 5.89
N ILE A 8 -4.12 -5.64 5.09
CA ILE A 8 -4.80 -4.46 4.54
C ILE A 8 -4.79 -4.54 3.01
N THR A 9 -5.98 -4.47 2.43
CA THR A 9 -6.24 -4.50 0.98
C THR A 9 -7.20 -3.37 0.63
N ASN A 10 -7.47 -3.17 -0.67
CA ASN A 10 -8.41 -2.16 -1.14
C ASN A 10 -9.85 -2.35 -0.59
N GLU A 11 -10.19 -3.54 -0.08
CA GLU A 11 -11.52 -3.82 0.49
C GLU A 11 -11.71 -3.21 1.89
N ASN A 12 -10.65 -3.21 2.72
CA ASN A 12 -10.72 -2.75 4.10
C ASN A 12 -9.92 -1.46 4.37
N PHE A 13 -9.14 -0.98 3.41
CA PHE A 13 -8.24 0.16 3.58
C PHE A 13 -8.94 1.42 4.11
N GLU A 14 -10.06 1.84 3.51
CA GLU A 14 -10.75 3.07 3.94
C GLU A 14 -11.31 2.99 5.37
N GLN A 15 -11.71 1.79 5.82
CA GLN A 15 -12.19 1.57 7.19
C GLN A 15 -11.03 1.58 8.19
N MET A 16 -9.89 1.01 7.80
CA MET A 16 -8.71 0.88 8.65
C MET A 16 -7.82 2.13 8.67
N PHE A 17 -7.87 2.97 7.63
CA PHE A 17 -6.99 4.12 7.48
C PHE A 17 -7.00 5.08 8.69
N PRO A 18 -8.16 5.47 9.27
CA PRO A 18 -8.18 6.32 10.46
C PRO A 18 -7.47 5.70 11.68
N ILE A 19 -7.58 4.38 11.84
CA ILE A 19 -6.94 3.61 12.92
C ILE A 19 -5.43 3.55 12.70
N ILE A 20 -4.99 3.21 11.47
CA ILE A 20 -3.58 3.15 11.09
C ILE A 20 -2.91 4.51 11.30
N ARG A 21 -3.55 5.60 10.86
CA ARG A 21 -3.07 6.96 11.08
C ARG A 21 -2.88 7.29 12.56
N ASP A 22 -3.83 6.89 13.41
CA ASP A 22 -3.73 7.10 14.84
C ASP A 22 -2.56 6.33 15.47
N HIS A 23 -2.40 5.05 15.09
CA HIS A 23 -1.28 4.23 15.57
C HIS A 23 0.08 4.79 15.12
N ILE A 24 0.20 5.26 13.86
CA ILE A 24 1.43 5.91 13.37
C ILE A 24 1.75 7.14 14.24
N LYS A 25 0.74 7.98 14.49
CA LYS A 25 0.89 9.20 15.28
C LYS A 25 1.37 8.91 16.71
N HIS A 26 0.88 7.86 17.35
CA HIS A 26 1.21 7.52 18.74
C HIS A 26 2.42 6.59 18.90
N SER A 27 2.95 6.05 17.81
CA SER A 27 4.15 5.21 17.83
C SER A 27 5.39 5.97 18.33
N SER A 28 6.28 5.25 19.01
CA SER A 28 7.61 5.71 19.42
C SER A 28 8.62 5.54 18.29
N PHE A 29 8.53 4.44 17.55
CA PHE A 29 9.28 4.18 16.32
C PHE A 29 8.49 3.21 15.43
N ILE A 30 8.90 3.10 14.16
CA ILE A 30 8.23 2.31 13.14
C ILE A 30 9.28 1.46 12.44
N ALA A 31 9.07 0.15 12.39
CA ALA A 31 9.84 -0.73 11.52
C ALA A 31 9.08 -1.00 10.22
N LEU A 32 9.83 -1.11 9.13
CA LEU A 32 9.29 -1.41 7.81
C LEU A 32 10.13 -2.44 7.08
N ASP A 33 9.46 -3.13 6.17
CA ASP A 33 10.05 -4.08 5.22
C ASP A 33 9.15 -4.12 3.98
N THR A 34 9.71 -4.51 2.82
CA THR A 34 8.95 -4.61 1.58
C THR A 34 9.21 -5.90 0.81
N GLU A 35 8.14 -6.49 0.29
CA GLU A 35 8.25 -7.45 -0.80
C GLU A 35 8.11 -6.73 -2.14
N MET A 36 8.95 -7.12 -3.10
CA MET A 36 9.10 -6.42 -4.38
C MET A 36 9.13 -7.39 -5.56
N THR A 37 8.77 -6.89 -6.75
CA THR A 37 8.69 -7.70 -7.97
C THR A 37 10.06 -8.08 -8.55
N GLY A 38 11.16 -7.58 -7.97
CA GLY A 38 12.52 -7.94 -8.33
C GLY A 38 13.56 -7.07 -7.65
N LEU A 39 14.82 -7.51 -7.69
CA LEU A 39 15.95 -6.85 -7.01
C LEU A 39 16.94 -6.21 -7.98
N VAL A 40 17.26 -6.89 -9.08
CA VAL A 40 18.27 -6.43 -10.05
C VAL A 40 17.68 -6.47 -11.45
N TYR A 41 17.47 -5.30 -12.05
CA TYR A 41 16.71 -5.21 -13.30
C TYR A 41 17.43 -5.88 -14.48
N ASN A 42 18.76 -5.74 -14.56
CA ASN A 42 19.58 -6.40 -15.56
C ASN A 42 21.03 -6.51 -15.08
N LYS A 43 21.89 -7.18 -15.86
CA LYS A 43 23.30 -7.41 -15.52
C LYS A 43 24.11 -6.12 -15.31
N THR A 44 23.75 -4.99 -15.93
CA THR A 44 24.47 -3.73 -15.73
C THR A 44 24.11 -3.08 -14.38
N CYS A 45 22.94 -3.43 -13.83
CA CYS A 45 22.47 -3.00 -12.52
C CYS A 45 23.04 -3.84 -11.36
N THR A 46 23.77 -4.92 -11.63
CA THR A 46 24.38 -5.74 -10.57
C THR A 46 25.45 -4.95 -9.81
N PRO A 47 25.32 -4.78 -8.48
CA PRO A 47 26.34 -4.11 -7.67
C PRO A 47 27.68 -4.83 -7.74
N SER A 48 28.76 -4.07 -7.86
CA SER A 48 30.14 -4.57 -7.80
C SER A 48 30.82 -4.09 -6.52
N LEU A 49 31.76 -4.88 -6.02
CA LEU A 49 32.63 -4.50 -4.89
C LEU A 49 33.44 -3.23 -5.19
N PHE A 50 33.76 -2.98 -6.46
CA PHE A 50 34.57 -1.82 -6.90
C PHE A 50 33.73 -0.60 -7.32
N ASP A 51 32.41 -0.64 -7.14
CA ASP A 51 31.58 0.53 -7.44
C ASP A 51 31.84 1.63 -6.41
N THR A 52 31.93 2.87 -6.90
CA THR A 52 31.75 4.05 -6.03
C THR A 52 30.32 4.09 -5.51
N LEU A 53 30.07 4.85 -4.44
CA LEU A 53 28.72 5.00 -3.89
C LEU A 53 27.73 5.57 -4.92
N ASP A 54 28.15 6.57 -5.71
CA ASP A 54 27.32 7.13 -6.78
C ASP A 54 27.00 6.08 -7.86
N LYS A 55 27.99 5.28 -8.28
CA LYS A 55 27.76 4.24 -9.29
C LYS A 55 26.85 3.13 -8.77
N ARG A 56 27.00 2.74 -7.50
CA ARG A 56 26.11 1.78 -6.84
C ARG A 56 24.69 2.32 -6.74
N TYR A 57 24.54 3.59 -6.38
CA TYR A 57 23.26 4.28 -6.36
C TYR A 57 22.61 4.32 -7.74
N ASP A 58 23.35 4.67 -8.80
CA ASP A 58 22.81 4.71 -10.17
C ASP A 58 22.25 3.35 -10.61
N LYS A 59 22.95 2.26 -10.29
CA LYS A 59 22.50 0.89 -10.56
C LYS A 59 21.24 0.52 -9.79
N GLN A 60 21.21 0.80 -8.48
CA GLN A 60 20.05 0.50 -7.64
C GLN A 60 18.85 1.38 -7.99
N ARG A 61 19.07 2.66 -8.32
CA ARG A 61 18.05 3.56 -8.85
C ARG A 61 17.41 2.96 -10.09
N GLN A 62 18.21 2.48 -11.05
CA GLN A 62 17.68 1.85 -12.25
C GLN A 62 16.85 0.60 -11.94
N SER A 63 17.24 -0.22 -10.96
CA SER A 63 16.39 -1.34 -10.50
C SER A 63 15.08 -0.85 -9.88
N ALA A 64 15.14 0.08 -8.92
CA ALA A 64 13.98 0.59 -8.19
C ALA A 64 12.95 1.30 -9.08
N THR A 65 13.37 1.90 -10.19
CA THR A 65 12.44 2.53 -11.16
C THR A 65 11.70 1.53 -12.04
N ASN A 66 12.17 0.28 -12.14
CA ASN A 66 11.56 -0.75 -12.99
C ASN A 66 10.73 -1.77 -12.20
N PHE A 67 11.02 -1.97 -10.92
CA PHE A 67 10.25 -2.85 -10.03
C PHE A 67 9.29 -2.06 -9.15
N ILE A 68 8.31 -2.74 -8.59
CA ILE A 68 7.35 -2.16 -7.64
C ILE A 68 7.35 -2.92 -6.32
N VAL A 69 6.88 -2.25 -5.28
CA VAL A 69 6.49 -2.88 -4.02
C VAL A 69 5.15 -3.58 -4.24
N CYS A 70 5.10 -4.90 -4.03
CA CYS A 70 3.86 -5.67 -4.07
C CYS A 70 3.25 -5.86 -2.68
N GLN A 71 4.08 -5.81 -1.62
CA GLN A 71 3.61 -5.79 -0.24
C GLN A 71 4.50 -4.91 0.63
N MET A 72 3.88 -4.12 1.49
CA MET A 72 4.56 -3.27 2.47
C MET A 72 4.20 -3.73 3.88
N GLY A 73 5.22 -3.95 4.71
CA GLY A 73 5.07 -4.23 6.13
C GLY A 73 5.33 -2.99 6.96
N LEU A 74 4.47 -2.71 7.93
CA LEU A 74 4.69 -1.67 8.94
C LEU A 74 4.43 -2.25 10.32
N SER A 75 5.42 -2.24 11.21
CA SER A 75 5.27 -2.59 12.60
C SER A 75 5.50 -1.37 13.49
N LEU A 76 4.46 -0.97 14.21
CA LEU A 76 4.39 0.29 14.97
C LEU A 76 4.57 -0.01 16.45
N TYR A 77 5.61 0.56 17.08
CA TYR A 77 5.94 0.27 18.49
C TYR A 77 5.69 1.50 19.37
N SER A 78 4.87 1.35 20.39
CA SER A 78 4.52 2.40 21.34
C SER A 78 4.99 2.03 22.74
N LYS A 79 5.91 2.81 23.32
CA LYS A 79 6.44 2.55 24.66
C LYS A 79 5.34 2.68 25.72
N ASN A 80 5.21 1.69 26.58
CA ASN A 80 4.36 1.80 27.76
C ASN A 80 5.02 2.76 28.77
N GLN A 81 4.23 3.69 29.33
CA GLN A 81 4.75 4.67 30.28
C GLN A 81 5.03 4.06 31.65
N ASN A 82 4.32 2.97 32.01
CA ASN A 82 4.33 2.41 33.36
C ASN A 82 5.12 1.10 33.49
N SER A 83 5.61 0.55 32.38
CA SER A 83 6.37 -0.71 32.35
C SER A 83 7.50 -0.63 31.32
N ASN A 84 8.52 -1.47 31.48
CA ASN A 84 9.54 -1.68 30.45
C ASN A 84 8.97 -2.58 29.34
N SER A 85 7.93 -2.10 28.65
CA SER A 85 7.30 -2.81 27.53
C SER A 85 6.96 -1.88 26.38
N TYR A 86 6.82 -2.46 25.19
CA TYR A 86 6.25 -1.82 24.02
C TYR A 86 4.96 -2.52 23.62
N HIS A 87 3.94 -1.73 23.29
CA HIS A 87 2.79 -2.21 22.53
C HIS A 87 3.11 -2.18 21.05
N THR A 88 2.78 -3.26 20.33
CA THR A 88 2.97 -3.32 18.88
C THR A 88 1.67 -3.57 18.12
N LYS A 89 1.58 -2.96 16.93
CA LYS A 89 0.60 -3.25 15.89
C LYS A 89 1.32 -3.39 14.56
N THR A 90 1.09 -4.51 13.88
CA THR A 90 1.71 -4.81 12.59
C THR A 90 0.67 -4.85 11.49
N TYR A 91 0.97 -4.20 10.37
CA TYR A 91 0.14 -4.12 9.19
C TYR A 91 0.89 -4.65 7.98
N THR A 92 0.19 -5.43 7.15
CA THR A 92 0.69 -5.94 5.88
C THR A 92 -0.21 -5.41 4.77
N PHE A 93 0.30 -4.48 3.96
CA PHE A 93 -0.44 -3.85 2.88
C PHE A 93 -0.13 -4.53 1.56
N TYR A 94 -1.15 -4.97 0.82
CA TYR A 94 -1.00 -5.38 -0.58
C TYR A 94 -1.11 -4.16 -1.48
N LEU A 95 -0.12 -3.93 -2.34
CA LEU A 95 -0.02 -2.72 -3.16
C LEU A 95 0.03 -3.06 -4.64
N CYS A 96 -0.75 -2.36 -5.46
CA CYS A 96 -0.73 -2.55 -6.91
C CYS A 96 -1.17 -1.26 -7.62
N PRO A 97 -0.30 -0.64 -8.44
CA PRO A 97 -0.64 0.59 -9.14
C PRO A 97 -1.69 0.29 -10.21
N ARG A 98 -2.71 1.14 -10.29
CA ARG A 98 -3.84 0.99 -11.20
C ARG A 98 -3.62 1.80 -12.45
N SER A 99 -3.88 1.18 -13.59
CA SER A 99 -3.83 1.85 -14.89
C SER A 99 -4.92 2.90 -15.02
N LEU A 100 -4.52 4.12 -15.34
CA LEU A 100 -5.36 5.25 -15.67
C LEU A 100 -5.24 5.56 -17.16
N GLN A 101 -6.21 6.30 -17.72
CA GLN A 101 -6.20 6.63 -19.14
C GLN A 101 -4.94 7.42 -19.54
N TYR A 102 -4.54 8.38 -18.70
CA TYR A 102 -3.32 9.18 -18.90
C TYR A 102 -2.05 8.52 -18.35
N ARG A 103 -2.18 7.41 -17.61
CA ARG A 103 -1.06 6.73 -16.95
C ARG A 103 -1.24 5.22 -17.03
N LYS A 104 -0.45 4.57 -17.86
CA LYS A 104 -0.37 3.10 -17.93
C LYS A 104 0.92 2.66 -17.23
N PRO A 105 0.92 2.45 -15.89
CA PRO A 105 2.12 2.02 -15.18
C PRO A 105 2.56 0.67 -15.72
N THR A 106 3.83 0.57 -16.11
CA THR A 106 4.47 -0.67 -16.53
C THR A 106 5.60 -0.97 -15.57
N PHE A 107 5.69 -2.21 -15.12
CA PHE A 107 6.76 -2.65 -14.24
C PHE A 107 7.26 -4.02 -14.68
N ALA A 108 8.51 -4.32 -14.32
CA ALA A 108 9.14 -5.59 -14.56
C ALA A 108 8.83 -6.57 -13.42
N MET A 109 8.87 -7.86 -13.74
CA MET A 109 8.89 -8.93 -12.76
C MET A 109 10.15 -9.77 -13.01
N ASP A 110 10.98 -9.91 -11.99
CA ASP A 110 12.08 -10.85 -11.97
C ASP A 110 11.52 -12.24 -11.64
N LEU A 111 11.67 -13.19 -12.57
CA LEU A 111 11.11 -14.53 -12.40
C LEU A 111 11.59 -15.20 -11.11
N SER A 112 12.85 -14.98 -10.72
CA SER A 112 13.39 -15.57 -9.49
C SER A 112 12.72 -15.00 -8.23
N ALA A 113 12.38 -13.71 -8.23
CA ALA A 113 11.64 -13.08 -7.15
C ALA A 113 10.19 -13.58 -7.10
N ILE A 114 9.54 -13.75 -8.25
CA ILE A 114 8.18 -14.30 -8.32
C ILE A 114 8.13 -15.75 -7.85
N GLU A 115 9.07 -16.60 -8.26
CA GLU A 115 9.18 -17.98 -7.79
C GLU A 115 9.42 -18.05 -6.28
N PHE A 116 10.27 -17.16 -5.76
CA PHE A 116 10.53 -17.05 -4.33
C PHE A 116 9.29 -16.61 -3.53
N LEU A 117 8.57 -15.59 -4.00
CA LEU A 117 7.32 -15.14 -3.38
C LEU A 117 6.26 -16.24 -3.41
N ALA A 118 6.13 -16.95 -4.54
CA ALA A 118 5.20 -18.07 -4.68
C ALA A 118 5.55 -19.21 -3.71
N TYR A 119 6.84 -19.52 -3.54
CA TYR A 119 7.31 -20.51 -2.58
C TYR A 119 6.94 -20.13 -1.13
N ASN A 120 7.01 -18.84 -0.80
CA ASN A 120 6.63 -18.30 0.51
C ASN A 120 5.14 -17.93 0.64
N HIS A 121 4.28 -18.53 -0.20
CA HIS A 121 2.83 -18.41 -0.12
C HIS A 121 2.27 -17.00 -0.36
N PHE A 122 2.97 -16.17 -1.13
CA PHE A 122 2.46 -14.86 -1.55
C PHE A 122 1.18 -14.99 -2.39
N GLU A 123 0.14 -14.23 -2.02
CA GLU A 123 -1.15 -14.27 -2.70
C GLU A 123 -1.21 -13.28 -3.89
N PHE A 124 -0.71 -13.70 -5.05
CA PHE A 124 -0.71 -12.88 -6.27
C PHE A 124 -2.10 -12.41 -6.71
N ASP A 125 -3.13 -13.20 -6.42
CA ASP A 125 -4.52 -12.83 -6.67
C ASP A 125 -4.93 -11.60 -5.84
N LYS A 126 -4.53 -11.54 -4.57
CA LYS A 126 -4.77 -10.36 -3.71
C LYS A 126 -4.01 -9.14 -4.22
N PHE A 127 -2.74 -9.31 -4.60
CA PHE A 127 -1.95 -8.26 -5.23
C PHE A 127 -2.65 -7.70 -6.49
N ALA A 128 -3.05 -8.56 -7.42
CA ALA A 128 -3.63 -8.14 -8.69
C ALA A 128 -5.05 -7.58 -8.55
N LYS A 129 -5.92 -8.23 -7.77
CA LYS A 129 -7.35 -7.86 -7.65
C LYS A 129 -7.57 -6.81 -6.56
N ASN A 130 -6.99 -7.03 -5.38
CA ASN A 130 -7.27 -6.28 -4.16
C ASN A 130 -6.13 -5.35 -3.71
N GLY A 131 -5.05 -5.23 -4.47
CA GLY A 131 -3.96 -4.31 -4.17
C GLY A 131 -4.44 -2.86 -4.06
N ILE A 132 -4.00 -2.16 -3.02
CA ILE A 132 -4.29 -0.75 -2.79
C ILE A 132 -3.51 0.04 -3.84
N ASN A 133 -4.17 1.01 -4.46
CA ASN A 133 -3.50 1.91 -5.40
C ASN A 133 -2.55 2.86 -4.66
N TYR A 134 -1.67 3.51 -5.40
CA TYR A 134 -0.86 4.61 -4.89
C TYR A 134 -0.50 5.57 -6.03
N LEU A 135 -0.28 6.82 -5.68
CA LEU A 135 0.21 7.89 -6.56
C LEU A 135 1.37 8.59 -5.85
N ASN A 136 2.44 8.90 -6.55
CA ASN A 136 3.45 9.81 -6.01
C ASN A 136 2.90 11.25 -5.98
N GLU A 137 3.61 12.17 -5.34
CA GLU A 137 3.17 13.55 -5.12
C GLU A 137 2.84 14.28 -6.43
N ILE A 138 3.65 14.07 -7.46
CA ILE A 138 3.46 14.68 -8.79
C ILE A 138 2.20 14.12 -9.44
N GLU A 139 1.97 12.82 -9.34
CA GLU A 139 0.81 12.14 -9.91
C GLU A 139 -0.48 12.49 -9.18
N GLU A 140 -0.45 12.61 -7.85
CA GLU A 140 -1.59 13.09 -7.06
C GLU A 140 -1.95 14.53 -7.46
N GLN A 141 -0.96 15.42 -7.52
CA GLN A 141 -1.20 16.82 -7.90
C GLN A 141 -1.81 16.92 -9.30
N ASN A 142 -1.26 16.17 -10.28
CA ASN A 142 -1.81 16.11 -11.63
C ASN A 142 -3.24 15.56 -11.66
N LEU A 143 -3.55 14.54 -10.86
CA LEU A 143 -4.91 14.00 -10.72
C LEU A 143 -5.88 15.06 -10.20
N ARG A 144 -5.48 15.84 -9.18
CA ARG A 144 -6.33 16.88 -8.60
C ARG A 144 -6.57 18.03 -9.57
N ASP A 145 -5.52 18.50 -10.24
CA ASP A 145 -5.59 19.65 -11.14
C ASP A 145 -6.38 19.35 -12.42
N ASN A 146 -6.24 18.14 -12.97
CA ASN A 146 -6.84 17.76 -14.25
C ASN A 146 -7.95 16.71 -14.09
N PHE A 147 -8.58 16.64 -12.91
CA PHE A 147 -9.54 15.59 -12.59
C PHE A 147 -10.67 15.50 -13.62
N ASP A 148 -11.24 16.64 -14.00
CA ASP A 148 -12.38 16.70 -14.90
C ASP A 148 -12.02 16.29 -16.34
N ASP A 149 -10.82 16.62 -16.80
CA ASP A 149 -10.32 16.17 -18.11
C ASP A 149 -10.17 14.65 -18.17
N TYR A 150 -9.84 14.02 -17.04
CA TYR A 150 -9.73 12.55 -16.93
C TYR A 150 -11.08 11.83 -16.85
N MET A 151 -12.19 12.57 -16.82
CA MET A 151 -13.54 12.00 -16.81
C MET A 151 -14.12 11.83 -18.21
N ASP A 152 -13.52 12.48 -19.22
CA ASP A 152 -13.91 12.35 -20.62
C ASP A 152 -13.26 11.08 -21.23
N ILE A 153 -13.74 9.93 -20.75
CA ILE A 153 -13.22 8.62 -21.13
C ILE A 153 -13.91 8.10 -22.38
N ASP A 154 -13.13 7.62 -23.34
CA ASP A 154 -13.66 6.78 -24.41
C ASP A 154 -13.94 5.37 -23.86
N PHE A 155 -15.22 5.07 -23.65
CA PHE A 155 -15.66 3.78 -23.12
C PHE A 155 -15.51 2.63 -24.13
N ILE A 156 -15.09 2.88 -25.38
CA ILE A 156 -14.87 1.82 -26.39
C ILE A 156 -13.77 0.85 -25.93
N GLU A 157 -12.70 1.33 -25.29
CA GLU A 157 -11.61 0.49 -24.77
C GLU A 157 -11.83 0.03 -23.31
N CYS A 158 -12.92 0.45 -22.68
CA CYS A 158 -13.18 0.11 -21.28
C CYS A 158 -13.77 -1.31 -21.16
N PRO A 159 -13.45 -2.06 -20.09
CA PRO A 159 -14.04 -3.38 -19.85
C PRO A 159 -15.55 -3.32 -19.56
N PHE A 160 -16.12 -2.13 -19.36
CA PHE A 160 -17.56 -1.95 -19.26
C PHE A 160 -18.18 -2.04 -20.66
N ASN A 161 -19.10 -2.96 -20.84
CA ASN A 161 -19.95 -2.96 -22.02
C ASN A 161 -21.00 -1.83 -21.89
N TYR A 162 -20.57 -0.60 -22.16
CA TYR A 162 -21.38 0.62 -22.00
C TYR A 162 -22.64 0.55 -22.86
N GLU A 163 -22.52 0.19 -24.14
CA GLU A 163 -23.63 0.09 -25.08
C GLU A 163 -24.72 -0.87 -24.59
N ASN A 164 -24.35 -2.09 -24.18
CA ASN A 164 -25.33 -3.04 -23.66
C ASN A 164 -25.98 -2.56 -22.35
N SER A 165 -25.22 -1.88 -21.50
CA SER A 165 -25.73 -1.34 -20.23
C SER A 165 -26.69 -0.17 -20.45
N SER A 166 -26.40 0.68 -21.45
CA SER A 166 -27.24 1.79 -21.89
C SER A 166 -28.55 1.29 -22.51
N HIS A 167 -28.48 0.26 -23.37
CA HIS A 167 -29.66 -0.40 -23.94
C HIS A 167 -30.54 -1.03 -22.84
N GLN A 168 -29.92 -1.76 -21.91
CA GLN A 168 -30.63 -2.37 -20.77
C GLN A 168 -31.38 -1.31 -19.95
N LEU A 169 -30.72 -0.20 -19.63
CA LEU A 169 -31.34 0.87 -18.85
C LEU A 169 -32.48 1.55 -19.62
N SER A 170 -32.32 1.77 -20.92
CA SER A 170 -33.34 2.35 -21.79
C SER A 170 -34.58 1.45 -21.90
N GLU A 171 -34.37 0.14 -22.04
CA GLU A 171 -35.44 -0.87 -22.06
C GLU A 171 -36.19 -0.89 -20.72
N TRP A 172 -35.46 -0.89 -19.61
CA TRP A 172 -36.05 -0.84 -18.27
C TRP A 172 -36.88 0.43 -18.05
N LEU A 173 -36.35 1.59 -18.45
CA LEU A 173 -37.08 2.87 -18.37
C LEU A 173 -38.35 2.86 -19.20
N SER A 174 -38.31 2.30 -20.41
CA SER A 174 -39.46 2.19 -21.30
C SER A 174 -40.55 1.30 -20.70
N ASN A 175 -40.18 0.14 -20.15
CA ASN A 175 -41.11 -0.76 -19.46
C ASN A 175 -41.75 -0.10 -18.23
N ARG A 176 -41.00 0.76 -17.52
CA ARG A 176 -41.50 1.52 -16.37
C ARG A 176 -42.56 2.56 -16.69
N LEU A 177 -42.52 3.12 -17.91
CA LEU A 177 -43.55 4.03 -18.38
C LEU A 177 -44.88 3.30 -18.63
N VAL A 178 -44.82 2.02 -19.00
CA VAL A 178 -45.99 1.17 -19.31
C VAL A 178 -46.55 0.51 -18.04
N ASP A 179 -45.69 0.04 -17.14
CA ASP A 179 -46.08 -0.61 -15.89
C ASP A 179 -45.37 0.01 -14.67
N LYS A 180 -46.12 0.76 -13.85
CA LYS A 180 -45.60 1.38 -12.63
C LYS A 180 -45.27 0.39 -11.51
N ASN A 181 -45.65 -0.90 -11.63
CA ASN A 181 -45.26 -1.96 -10.70
C ASN A 181 -43.91 -2.60 -11.04
N SER A 182 -43.29 -2.23 -12.17
CA SER A 182 -41.94 -2.68 -12.51
C SER A 182 -40.92 -2.04 -11.55
N GLY A 183 -40.09 -2.89 -10.94
CA GLY A 183 -39.27 -2.63 -9.75
C GLY A 183 -38.65 -1.23 -9.57
N ASN A 184 -38.37 -0.88 -8.31
CA ASN A 184 -37.82 0.42 -7.92
C ASN A 184 -36.33 0.62 -8.27
N GLN A 185 -35.68 -0.35 -8.89
CA GLN A 185 -34.27 -0.28 -9.26
C GLN A 185 -33.96 -1.18 -10.46
N CYS A 186 -32.94 -0.81 -11.22
CA CYS A 186 -32.33 -1.63 -12.26
C CYS A 186 -30.89 -1.95 -11.88
N VAL A 187 -30.54 -3.23 -11.77
CA VAL A 187 -29.16 -3.65 -11.59
C VAL A 187 -28.55 -3.86 -12.98
N LEU A 188 -27.52 -3.06 -13.32
CA LEU A 188 -26.84 -3.18 -14.59
C LEU A 188 -26.07 -4.51 -14.65
N LYS A 189 -26.00 -5.14 -15.83
CA LYS A 189 -25.29 -6.41 -16.01
C LYS A 189 -23.77 -6.28 -15.86
N CYS A 190 -23.23 -5.10 -16.19
CA CYS A 190 -21.81 -4.80 -16.01
C CYS A 190 -21.45 -4.73 -14.51
N ARG A 191 -20.17 -4.98 -14.20
CA ARG A 191 -19.64 -4.88 -12.85
C ARG A 191 -18.64 -3.75 -12.75
N PRO A 192 -18.51 -3.12 -11.56
CA PRO A 192 -17.39 -2.24 -11.27
C PRO A 192 -16.04 -2.93 -11.54
N THR A 193 -15.05 -2.14 -11.93
CA THR A 193 -13.66 -2.58 -12.05
C THR A 193 -12.91 -2.32 -10.76
N VAL A 194 -11.69 -2.87 -10.67
CA VAL A 194 -10.74 -2.56 -9.60
C VAL A 194 -10.25 -1.11 -9.62
N ASN A 195 -10.52 -0.33 -10.68
CA ASN A 195 -10.12 1.06 -10.80
C ASN A 195 -11.29 1.99 -10.40
N PRO A 196 -11.20 2.69 -9.25
CA PRO A 196 -12.25 3.60 -8.78
C PRO A 196 -12.53 4.76 -9.74
N LEU A 197 -11.50 5.28 -10.43
CA LEU A 197 -11.64 6.40 -11.36
C LEU A 197 -12.46 6.01 -12.59
N LEU A 198 -12.21 4.82 -13.14
CA LEU A 198 -12.99 4.27 -14.26
C LEU A 198 -14.44 4.02 -13.86
N ASN A 199 -14.68 3.49 -12.67
CA ASN A 199 -16.04 3.30 -12.15
C ASN A 199 -16.77 4.64 -12.01
N TYR A 200 -16.10 5.66 -11.46
CA TYR A 200 -16.69 6.98 -11.26
C TYR A 200 -16.98 7.70 -12.59
N ALA A 201 -16.07 7.63 -13.57
CA ALA A 201 -16.32 8.16 -14.91
C ALA A 201 -17.52 7.48 -15.57
N PHE A 202 -17.64 6.15 -15.44
CA PHE A 202 -18.80 5.39 -15.92
C PHE A 202 -20.10 5.88 -15.28
N LEU A 203 -20.11 6.08 -13.96
CA LEU A 203 -21.28 6.62 -13.25
C LEU A 203 -21.64 8.02 -13.73
N ARG A 204 -20.66 8.91 -13.88
CA ARG A 204 -20.85 10.28 -14.34
C ARG A 204 -21.46 10.33 -15.74
N GLU A 205 -20.99 9.49 -16.66
CA GLU A 205 -21.51 9.42 -18.02
C GLU A 205 -22.97 8.95 -18.05
N PHE A 206 -23.32 7.91 -17.27
CA PHE A 206 -24.70 7.48 -17.13
C PHE A 206 -25.60 8.56 -16.51
N ARG A 207 -25.14 9.26 -15.47
CA ARG A 207 -25.90 10.34 -14.81
C ARG A 207 -26.12 11.55 -15.73
N LYS A 208 -25.21 11.78 -16.68
CA LYS A 208 -25.31 12.82 -17.72
C LYS A 208 -26.35 12.44 -18.78
N ASN A 209 -26.30 11.20 -19.28
CA ASN A 209 -27.16 10.74 -20.36
C ASN A 209 -28.59 10.37 -19.90
N PHE A 210 -28.75 9.90 -18.66
CA PHE A 210 -30.05 9.50 -18.09
C PHE A 210 -30.42 10.37 -16.89
N THR A 211 -31.09 11.50 -17.16
CA THR A 211 -31.38 12.52 -16.13
C THR A 211 -32.46 12.12 -15.12
N THR A 212 -33.32 11.17 -15.47
CA THR A 212 -34.45 10.67 -14.66
C THR A 212 -34.06 9.56 -13.66
N VAL A 213 -32.79 9.15 -13.68
CA VAL A 213 -32.25 8.13 -12.78
C VAL A 213 -30.95 8.60 -12.14
N TRP A 214 -30.62 7.96 -11.02
CA TRP A 214 -29.32 8.04 -10.39
C TRP A 214 -28.68 6.67 -10.42
N VAL A 215 -27.49 6.57 -11.01
CA VAL A 215 -26.70 5.34 -11.01
C VAL A 215 -25.63 5.45 -9.92
N GLU A 216 -25.52 4.42 -9.09
CA GLU A 216 -24.54 4.33 -8.00
C GLU A 216 -23.96 2.93 -7.87
N GLU A 217 -22.80 2.82 -7.22
CA GLU A 217 -22.16 1.54 -6.89
C GLU A 217 -22.66 1.05 -5.53
N ILE A 218 -23.30 -0.12 -5.49
CA ILE A 218 -23.76 -0.78 -4.26
C ILE A 218 -23.34 -2.25 -4.31
N ASN A 219 -22.62 -2.72 -3.29
CA ASN A 219 -22.22 -4.12 -3.14
C ASN A 219 -21.60 -4.72 -4.42
N ASP A 220 -20.62 -4.02 -5.00
CA ASP A 220 -19.93 -4.44 -6.25
C ASP A 220 -20.86 -4.56 -7.47
N ARG A 221 -21.92 -3.73 -7.52
CA ARG A 221 -22.87 -3.64 -8.64
C ARG A 221 -23.23 -2.20 -8.94
N PHE A 222 -23.43 -1.89 -10.22
CA PHE A 222 -24.04 -0.62 -10.62
C PHE A 222 -25.56 -0.75 -10.56
N VAL A 223 -26.19 0.14 -9.80
CA VAL A 223 -27.63 0.14 -9.58
C VAL A 223 -28.19 1.49 -9.98
N ALA A 224 -29.17 1.50 -10.88
CA ALA A 224 -29.91 2.68 -11.28
C ALA A 224 -31.23 2.77 -10.49
N LYS A 225 -31.50 3.92 -9.90
CA LYS A 225 -32.75 4.22 -9.17
C LYS A 225 -33.45 5.42 -9.80
N PRO A 226 -34.77 5.41 -9.94
CA PRO A 226 -35.51 6.56 -10.43
C PRO A 226 -35.43 7.69 -9.39
N ILE A 227 -35.25 8.93 -9.86
CA ILE A 227 -35.18 10.11 -8.99
C ILE A 227 -36.02 11.25 -9.55
N ASP A 228 -36.53 12.10 -8.67
CA ASP A 228 -37.16 13.37 -9.04
C ASP A 228 -36.13 14.52 -9.17
N ALA A 229 -36.59 15.68 -9.65
CA ALA A 229 -35.73 16.84 -9.87
C ALA A 229 -35.14 17.43 -8.57
N ASN A 230 -35.87 17.35 -7.45
CA ASN A 230 -35.40 17.84 -6.15
C ASN A 230 -34.31 16.91 -5.61
N GLN A 231 -34.54 15.61 -5.66
CA GLN A 231 -33.57 14.58 -5.30
C GLN A 231 -32.30 14.71 -6.15
N ARG A 232 -32.43 14.91 -7.47
CA ARG A 232 -31.28 15.14 -8.37
C ARG A 232 -30.42 16.31 -7.91
N THR A 233 -31.06 17.44 -7.59
CA THR A 233 -30.36 18.64 -7.16
C THR A 233 -29.60 18.40 -5.85
N GLN A 234 -30.16 17.62 -4.92
CA GLN A 234 -29.47 17.25 -3.68
C GLN A 234 -28.29 16.31 -3.94
N LEU A 235 -28.44 15.32 -4.81
CA LEU A 235 -27.38 14.36 -5.15
C LEU A 235 -26.21 15.01 -5.89
N LEU A 236 -26.49 15.94 -6.81
CA LEU A 236 -25.45 16.73 -7.48
C LEU A 236 -24.64 17.60 -6.49
N LYS A 237 -25.28 18.11 -5.44
CA LYS A 237 -24.54 18.82 -4.37
C LYS A 237 -23.64 17.88 -3.57
N ALA A 238 -24.02 16.62 -3.43
CA ALA A 238 -23.23 15.60 -2.74
C ALA A 238 -22.10 15.00 -3.61
N GLU A 239 -22.15 15.18 -4.94
CA GLU A 239 -21.18 14.64 -5.91
C GLU A 239 -19.74 15.11 -5.61
N HIS A 240 -19.55 16.32 -5.08
CA HIS A 240 -18.24 16.79 -4.64
C HIS A 240 -17.60 15.86 -3.59
N PHE A 241 -18.37 15.36 -2.63
CA PHE A 241 -17.85 14.42 -1.63
C PHE A 241 -17.55 13.04 -2.23
N GLU A 242 -18.31 12.62 -3.24
CA GLU A 242 -18.03 11.40 -3.99
C GLU A 242 -16.72 11.53 -4.78
N LYS A 243 -16.51 12.67 -5.46
CA LYS A 243 -15.26 13.02 -6.15
C LYS A 243 -14.05 12.95 -5.21
N GLU A 244 -14.10 13.61 -4.06
CA GLU A 244 -12.98 13.57 -3.10
C GLU A 244 -12.71 12.16 -2.57
N ARG A 245 -13.76 11.36 -2.33
CA ARG A 245 -13.58 9.94 -1.95
C ARG A 245 -12.92 9.12 -3.04
N VAL A 246 -13.23 9.37 -4.32
CA VAL A 246 -12.57 8.70 -5.45
C VAL A 246 -11.10 9.11 -5.53
N ILE A 247 -10.79 10.39 -5.34
CA ILE A 247 -9.40 10.86 -5.27
C ILE A 247 -8.67 10.19 -4.12
N ASP A 248 -9.24 10.14 -2.91
CA ASP A 248 -8.63 9.48 -1.76
C ASP A 248 -8.35 7.98 -2.01
N ARG A 249 -9.28 7.26 -2.65
CA ARG A 249 -9.07 5.85 -3.05
C ARG A 249 -7.99 5.71 -4.12
N MET A 250 -7.86 6.70 -5.00
CA MET A 250 -6.83 6.74 -6.03
C MET A 250 -5.45 7.02 -5.43
N VAL A 251 -5.32 7.98 -4.52
CA VAL A 251 -4.07 8.25 -3.77
C VAL A 251 -3.71 7.05 -2.90
N GLY A 252 -4.71 6.38 -2.30
CA GLY A 252 -4.58 5.07 -1.66
C GLY A 252 -3.46 5.04 -0.61
N PHE A 253 -2.49 4.14 -0.79
CA PHE A 253 -1.41 3.91 0.18
C PHE A 253 -0.51 5.13 0.40
N SER A 254 -0.39 6.05 -0.57
CA SER A 254 0.41 7.28 -0.38
C SER A 254 -0.13 8.15 0.77
N ARG A 255 -1.39 8.01 1.16
CA ARG A 255 -1.95 8.63 2.38
C ARG A 255 -1.27 8.10 3.64
N VAL A 256 -0.94 6.80 3.69
CA VAL A 256 -0.16 6.20 4.80
C VAL A 256 1.27 6.71 4.76
N PHE A 257 1.89 6.77 3.58
CA PHE A 257 3.22 7.34 3.42
C PHE A 257 3.29 8.79 3.96
N GLN A 258 2.32 9.64 3.60
CA GLN A 258 2.25 11.01 4.12
C GLN A 258 2.14 11.03 5.66
N CYS A 259 1.35 10.13 6.25
CA CYS A 259 1.27 10.00 7.72
C CYS A 259 2.63 9.64 8.34
N LEU A 260 3.43 8.78 7.70
CA LEU A 260 4.78 8.45 8.17
C LEU A 260 5.71 9.67 8.13
N VAL A 261 5.66 10.44 7.04
CA VAL A 261 6.44 11.68 6.86
C VAL A 261 6.04 12.72 7.89
N ASP A 262 4.74 12.93 8.10
CA ASP A 262 4.22 13.92 9.05
C ASP A 262 4.55 13.56 10.50
N ALA A 263 4.51 12.27 10.85
CA ALA A 263 4.79 11.80 12.20
C ALA A 263 6.28 11.89 12.57
N ARG A 264 7.19 11.91 11.57
CA ARG A 264 8.65 12.02 11.73
C ARG A 264 9.23 11.06 12.77
N ARG A 265 8.64 9.86 12.88
CA ARG A 265 9.08 8.82 13.80
C ARG A 265 10.38 8.18 13.28
N PRO A 266 11.25 7.68 14.17
CA PRO A 266 12.37 6.86 13.75
C PRO A 266 11.90 5.67 12.92
N ILE A 267 12.50 5.52 11.74
CA ILE A 267 12.26 4.40 10.85
C ILE A 267 13.38 3.37 11.06
N VAL A 268 12.99 2.11 11.24
CA VAL A 268 13.90 0.98 11.40
C VAL A 268 13.67 0.01 10.24
N GLY A 269 14.75 -0.51 9.67
CA GLY A 269 14.71 -1.51 8.60
C GLY A 269 15.92 -2.43 8.68
N HIS A 270 15.92 -3.53 7.94
CA HIS A 270 17.06 -4.43 7.86
C HIS A 270 17.57 -4.52 6.42
N ASN A 271 18.78 -4.04 6.13
CA ASN A 271 19.31 -3.97 4.76
C ASN A 271 18.45 -3.12 3.80
N MET A 272 17.94 -2.00 4.30
CA MET A 272 16.72 -1.37 3.79
C MET A 272 16.92 -0.40 2.60
N ILE A 273 18.09 -0.40 1.96
CA ILE A 273 18.40 0.58 0.91
C ILE A 273 17.46 0.46 -0.28
N MET A 274 17.09 -0.77 -0.67
CA MET A 274 16.18 -0.96 -1.80
C MET A 274 14.75 -0.55 -1.43
N ASP A 275 14.31 -0.88 -0.22
CA ASP A 275 13.02 -0.45 0.34
C ASP A 275 12.89 1.07 0.29
N LEU A 276 13.89 1.79 0.78
CA LEU A 276 13.91 3.25 0.78
C LEU A 276 13.87 3.85 -0.64
N LEU A 277 14.56 3.24 -1.60
CA LEU A 277 14.53 3.69 -2.99
C LEU A 277 13.15 3.50 -3.62
N LEU A 278 12.54 2.33 -3.41
CA LEU A 278 11.20 2.01 -3.91
C LEU A 278 10.14 2.90 -3.26
N ILE A 279 10.17 3.03 -1.93
CA ILE A 279 9.26 3.90 -1.17
C ILE A 279 9.35 5.34 -1.67
N TYR A 280 10.56 5.87 -1.82
CA TYR A 280 10.77 7.22 -2.34
C TYR A 280 10.19 7.36 -3.75
N HIS A 281 10.51 6.42 -4.65
CA HIS A 281 10.11 6.51 -6.04
C HIS A 281 8.59 6.45 -6.25
N HIS A 282 7.93 5.51 -5.55
CA HIS A 282 6.55 5.15 -5.80
C HIS A 282 5.55 6.00 -5.00
N PHE A 283 5.94 6.51 -3.83
CA PHE A 283 5.02 7.25 -2.95
C PHE A 283 5.35 8.73 -2.79
N TYR A 284 6.55 9.17 -3.16
CA TYR A 284 6.94 10.59 -3.04
C TYR A 284 7.23 11.22 -4.39
N GLN A 285 8.41 10.97 -4.97
CA GLN A 285 8.86 11.63 -6.19
C GLN A 285 9.82 10.72 -6.98
N PRO A 286 10.00 10.96 -8.29
CA PRO A 286 11.06 10.30 -9.05
C PRO A 286 12.42 10.36 -8.37
N LEU A 287 13.15 9.24 -8.35
CA LEU A 287 14.46 9.17 -7.70
C LEU A 287 15.44 10.18 -8.32
N PRO A 288 16.16 10.99 -7.52
CA PRO A 288 17.10 11.97 -8.06
C PRO A 288 18.25 11.34 -8.85
N ASN A 289 18.82 12.09 -9.79
CA ASN A 289 19.97 11.63 -10.57
C ASN A 289 21.29 11.55 -9.77
N LYS A 290 21.32 12.07 -8.53
CA LYS A 290 22.53 12.15 -7.70
C LYS A 290 22.25 11.62 -6.30
N LEU A 291 23.15 10.77 -5.79
CA LEU A 291 23.04 10.18 -4.45
C LEU A 291 22.93 11.25 -3.36
N LYS A 292 23.70 12.35 -3.47
CA LYS A 292 23.64 13.46 -2.51
C LYS A 292 22.25 14.09 -2.42
N ALA A 293 21.58 14.28 -3.56
CA ALA A 293 20.24 14.85 -3.60
C ALA A 293 19.22 13.88 -2.98
N PHE A 294 19.32 12.58 -3.33
CA PHE A 294 18.50 11.54 -2.70
C PHE A 294 18.66 11.52 -1.18
N LYS A 295 19.90 11.48 -0.66
CA LYS A 295 20.14 11.49 0.79
C LYS A 295 19.55 12.71 1.48
N THR A 296 19.75 13.90 0.90
CA THR A 296 19.25 15.16 1.48
C THR A 296 17.72 15.16 1.53
N SER A 297 17.08 14.76 0.43
CA SER A 297 15.63 14.66 0.33
C SER A 297 15.07 13.60 1.28
N LEU A 298 15.64 12.39 1.28
CA LEU A 298 15.21 11.30 2.16
C LEU A 298 15.29 11.69 3.64
N HIS A 299 16.36 12.34 4.08
CA HIS A 299 16.48 12.79 5.48
C HIS A 299 15.57 13.97 5.83
N SER A 300 15.07 14.72 4.85
CA SER A 300 14.02 15.70 5.10
C SER A 300 12.65 15.06 5.37
N LEU A 301 12.40 13.89 4.75
CA LEU A 301 11.19 13.09 4.95
C LEU A 301 11.28 12.27 6.24
N PHE A 302 12.39 11.55 6.43
CA PHE A 302 12.66 10.67 7.56
C PHE A 302 13.97 11.08 8.25
N PRO A 303 13.91 11.94 9.28
CA PRO A 303 15.11 12.46 9.93
C PRO A 303 15.97 11.37 10.58
N TYR A 304 15.34 10.32 11.10
CA TYR A 304 16.00 9.23 11.81
C TYR A 304 15.72 7.89 11.13
N ILE A 305 16.76 7.28 10.57
CA ILE A 305 16.69 5.98 9.88
C ILE A 305 17.76 5.07 10.47
N PHE A 306 17.38 3.88 10.90
CA PHE A 306 18.26 2.87 11.48
C PHE A 306 18.19 1.58 10.66
N ASP A 307 19.30 1.22 10.03
CA ASP A 307 19.45 -0.07 9.37
C ASP A 307 20.08 -1.07 10.36
N THR A 308 19.31 -2.03 10.84
CA THR A 308 19.75 -2.99 11.86
C THR A 308 20.92 -3.85 11.40
N LYS A 309 21.01 -4.16 10.10
CA LYS A 309 22.17 -4.87 9.54
C LYS A 309 23.44 -4.03 9.65
N CYS A 310 23.33 -2.72 9.41
CA CYS A 310 24.44 -1.79 9.56
C CYS A 310 24.82 -1.60 11.04
N VAL A 311 23.83 -1.45 11.93
CA VAL A 311 24.04 -1.36 13.38
C VAL A 311 24.81 -2.58 13.88
N ILE A 312 24.32 -3.79 13.59
CA ILE A 312 24.98 -5.04 13.98
C ILE A 312 26.41 -5.10 13.40
N PHE A 313 26.60 -4.72 12.13
CA PHE A 313 27.92 -4.78 11.51
C PHE A 313 28.95 -3.87 12.19
N ASN A 314 28.53 -2.69 12.66
CA ASN A 314 29.40 -1.71 13.30
C ASN A 314 29.64 -2.04 14.79
N GLU A 315 28.59 -2.47 15.50
CA GLU A 315 28.62 -2.70 16.95
C GLU A 315 29.09 -4.12 17.35
N LYS A 316 29.21 -5.06 16.40
CA LYS A 316 29.63 -6.45 16.70
C LYS A 316 30.94 -6.59 17.46
N LYS A 317 31.84 -5.58 17.38
CA LYS A 317 33.12 -5.60 18.09
C LYS A 317 32.92 -5.32 19.57
N ASP A 318 31.98 -4.43 19.90
CA ASP A 318 31.64 -4.04 21.26
C ASP A 318 30.66 -5.04 21.89
N LEU A 319 29.91 -5.77 21.06
CA LEU A 319 29.03 -6.89 21.46
C LEU A 319 29.74 -8.26 21.32
N SER A 320 30.98 -8.38 21.81
CA SER A 320 31.78 -9.61 21.64
C SER A 320 31.11 -10.87 22.23
N GLU A 321 30.31 -10.70 23.28
CA GLU A 321 29.53 -11.77 23.93
C GLU A 321 28.43 -12.32 23.00
N LEU A 322 27.85 -11.47 22.16
CA LEU A 322 26.81 -11.80 21.17
C LEU A 322 27.39 -12.12 19.79
N SER A 323 28.72 -12.17 19.64
CA SER A 323 29.39 -12.42 18.36
C SER A 323 28.97 -13.74 17.70
N HIS A 324 28.58 -14.74 18.49
CA HIS A 324 28.06 -16.02 18.00
C HIS A 324 26.67 -15.90 17.34
N ILE A 325 25.85 -14.96 17.81
CA ILE A 325 24.53 -14.66 17.24
C ILE A 325 24.71 -14.04 15.85
N PHE A 326 25.53 -12.99 15.78
CA PHE A 326 25.72 -12.14 14.60
C PHE A 326 26.69 -12.73 13.56
N LYS A 327 27.05 -14.02 13.66
CA LYS A 327 27.83 -14.72 12.62
C LYS A 327 27.14 -14.69 11.27
N ASN A 328 25.82 -14.93 11.26
CA ASN A 328 24.99 -14.67 10.09
C ASN A 328 24.27 -13.35 10.29
N SER A 329 24.16 -12.57 9.22
CA SER A 329 23.54 -11.25 9.21
C SER A 329 22.18 -11.25 8.52
N SER A 330 21.61 -12.42 8.19
CA SER A 330 20.24 -12.53 7.72
C SER A 330 19.26 -12.27 8.87
N LEU A 331 18.15 -11.59 8.56
CA LEU A 331 17.13 -11.25 9.53
C LEU A 331 16.57 -12.48 10.24
N GLY A 332 16.15 -13.51 9.48
CA GLY A 332 15.55 -14.73 10.05
C GLY A 332 16.47 -15.47 11.02
N ASP A 333 17.76 -15.58 10.71
CA ASP A 333 18.74 -16.22 11.61
C ASP A 333 18.95 -15.41 12.88
N ILE A 334 19.08 -14.08 12.75
CA ILE A 334 19.26 -13.19 13.91
C ILE A 334 18.03 -13.28 14.80
N TYR A 335 16.84 -13.10 14.22
CA TYR A 335 15.58 -13.15 14.96
C TYR A 335 15.39 -14.48 15.69
N THR A 336 15.61 -15.61 15.02
CA THR A 336 15.48 -16.95 15.63
C THR A 336 16.43 -17.13 16.81
N LYS A 337 17.67 -16.63 16.71
CA LYS A 337 18.65 -16.72 17.79
C LYS A 337 18.34 -15.76 18.93
N LEU A 338 17.83 -14.56 18.65
CA LEU A 338 17.42 -13.61 19.69
C LEU A 338 16.18 -14.09 20.47
N LEU A 339 15.39 -15.02 19.91
CA LEU A 339 14.30 -15.69 20.60
C LEU A 339 14.75 -16.83 21.54
N ASP A 340 16.03 -17.21 21.54
CA ASP A 340 16.54 -18.26 22.41
C ASP A 340 16.40 -17.85 23.89
N ASP A 341 15.72 -18.68 24.68
CA ASP A 341 15.44 -18.42 26.09
C ASP A 341 16.73 -18.21 26.90
N GLU A 342 17.85 -18.83 26.53
CA GLU A 342 19.14 -18.59 27.21
C GLU A 342 19.59 -17.13 27.04
N ILE A 343 19.42 -16.57 25.86
CA ILE A 343 19.76 -15.17 25.56
C ILE A 343 18.75 -14.24 26.24
N VAL A 344 17.46 -14.48 26.06
CA VAL A 344 16.40 -13.64 26.66
C VAL A 344 16.53 -13.58 28.19
N ASN A 345 16.84 -14.71 28.84
CA ASN A 345 17.02 -14.77 30.29
C ASN A 345 18.36 -14.17 30.76
N SER A 346 19.38 -14.11 29.90
CA SER A 346 20.68 -13.49 30.23
C SER A 346 20.61 -11.95 30.30
N TYR A 347 19.62 -11.32 29.66
CA TYR A 347 19.44 -9.87 29.66
C TYR A 347 18.19 -9.44 30.45
N THR A 348 18.38 -9.13 31.73
CA THR A 348 17.32 -8.80 32.69
C THR A 348 16.51 -7.53 32.38
N ASN A 349 17.01 -6.67 31.48
CA ASN A 349 16.40 -5.37 31.17
C ASN A 349 15.82 -5.28 29.74
N LEU A 350 15.65 -6.42 29.04
CA LEU A 350 15.00 -6.41 27.73
C LEU A 350 13.55 -5.90 27.85
N PRO A 351 13.14 -4.95 26.99
CA PRO A 351 11.76 -4.51 26.99
C PRO A 351 10.85 -5.65 26.52
N LYS A 352 9.75 -5.88 27.23
CA LYS A 352 8.74 -6.85 26.80
C LYS A 352 7.97 -6.31 25.60
N ILE A 353 7.67 -7.15 24.63
CA ILE A 353 6.81 -6.77 23.50
C ILE A 353 5.42 -7.36 23.75
N GLU A 354 4.46 -6.46 23.97
CA GLU A 354 3.05 -6.76 24.21
C GLU A 354 2.27 -6.46 22.93
N GLN A 355 1.40 -7.38 22.54
CA GLN A 355 0.56 -7.20 21.37
C GLN A 355 -0.80 -6.70 21.79
N LEU A 356 -1.31 -5.68 21.08
CA LEU A 356 -2.66 -5.23 21.30
C LEU A 356 -3.63 -6.23 20.63
N ASP A 357 -4.47 -6.89 21.43
CA ASP A 357 -5.55 -7.73 20.92
C ASP A 357 -6.60 -6.87 20.20
N ASP A 358 -6.80 -7.11 18.90
CA ASP A 358 -8.00 -6.69 18.21
C ASP A 358 -8.96 -7.88 18.09
N GLN A 359 -10.08 -7.84 18.81
CA GLN A 359 -11.12 -8.86 18.76
C GLN A 359 -11.78 -9.02 17.36
N ASN A 360 -11.44 -8.17 16.39
CA ASN A 360 -12.04 -8.11 15.06
C ASN A 360 -11.12 -8.52 13.90
N HIS A 361 -9.89 -8.96 14.17
CA HIS A 361 -8.94 -9.34 13.11
C HIS A 361 -8.50 -10.79 13.25
N LYS A 362 -8.41 -11.50 12.12
CA LYS A 362 -7.78 -12.83 12.07
C LYS A 362 -6.30 -12.62 12.37
N ALA A 363 -5.90 -12.81 13.62
CA ALA A 363 -4.49 -12.87 14.00
C ALA A 363 -3.80 -13.95 13.17
N ILE A 364 -2.80 -13.59 12.37
CA ILE A 364 -1.94 -14.56 11.70
C ILE A 364 -0.89 -15.01 12.72
N GLU A 365 -1.24 -16.01 13.54
CA GLU A 365 -0.45 -16.45 14.69
C GLU A 365 0.86 -17.20 14.37
N LYS A 366 1.47 -17.00 13.20
CA LYS A 366 2.51 -17.91 12.70
C LYS A 366 3.80 -17.19 12.33
N TYR A 367 4.93 -17.79 12.71
CA TYR A 367 6.24 -17.54 12.10
C TYR A 367 6.06 -17.60 10.57
N SER A 368 6.18 -16.45 9.92
CA SER A 368 5.85 -16.27 8.50
C SER A 368 6.93 -15.42 7.85
N PRO A 369 8.19 -15.91 7.78
CA PRO A 369 9.27 -15.19 7.12
C PRO A 369 8.89 -14.91 5.67
N HIS A 370 9.41 -13.82 5.11
CA HIS A 370 9.07 -13.39 3.73
C HIS A 370 7.59 -13.00 3.58
N ASN A 371 7.02 -12.51 4.68
CA ASN A 371 5.86 -11.64 4.70
C ASN A 371 6.34 -10.29 5.24
N ALA A 372 6.14 -9.22 4.49
CA ALA A 372 6.69 -7.92 4.83
C ALA A 372 6.29 -7.46 6.25
N GLY A 373 5.07 -7.75 6.70
CA GLY A 373 4.64 -7.40 8.05
C GLY A 373 5.42 -8.16 9.12
N PHE A 374 5.63 -9.46 8.92
CA PHE A 374 6.41 -10.28 9.84
C PHE A 374 7.87 -9.86 9.86
N ASP A 375 8.47 -9.60 8.69
CA ASP A 375 9.87 -9.19 8.57
C ASP A 375 10.09 -7.78 9.16
N ALA A 376 9.12 -6.87 9.02
CA ALA A 376 9.11 -5.58 9.73
C ALA A 376 9.04 -5.76 11.25
N PHE A 377 8.19 -6.67 11.75
CA PHE A 377 8.10 -7.00 13.18
C PHE A 377 9.41 -7.61 13.70
N ALA A 378 9.97 -8.58 12.98
CA ALA A 378 11.23 -9.24 13.33
C ALA A 378 12.42 -8.27 13.28
N THR A 379 12.37 -7.26 12.42
CA THR A 379 13.40 -6.20 12.32
C THR A 379 13.41 -5.28 13.54
N ALA A 380 12.26 -5.03 14.15
CA ALA A 380 12.16 -4.20 15.35
C ALA A 380 12.51 -4.93 16.65
N PHE A 381 12.38 -6.27 16.66
CA PHE A 381 12.75 -7.13 17.77
C PHE A 381 14.27 -7.13 17.97
#